data_AF-A0A915CSJ1-F1
#
_entry.id   AF-A0A915CSJ1-F1
#
_cell.length_a   1.000
_cell.length_b   1.000
_cell.length_c   1.000
_cell.angle_alpha   90.00
_cell.angle_beta   90.00
_cell.angle_gamma   90.00
#
_symmetry.space_group_name_H-M   'P 1'
#
loop_
_entity.id
_entity.type
_entity.pdbx_description
1 polymer ?
#
loop_
_entity_poly.entity_id
_entity_poly.type
_entity_poly.pdbx_seq_one_letter_code
_entity_poly.pdbx_strand_id
1 'polypeptide(L)'
;MKLNISKLILFQIISFSFSAEFFNTEECGKGRACWSFPADCEPRKCDGIVRWRLEGQKLVLEIQAKDISMSTDVGRYVAVGFSGDQAMGNDTVIECVFDNTGEGRGQAYISHNEQTNNIQLLKASQKMLKNKSFVMKDDRLMCKLEVDFSALSTVDKSEKEMIHEIPNNNWHLLFAEGLTNLETGEKYMHAVMPWKTQEQVEICSDCKAKLVLVEKMSQ
;
A
#
# COMPACT_ATOMS: atom_id res chain seq x y z
N MET A 1 54.32 -42.35 13.59
CA MET A 1 54.03 -41.40 12.48
C MET A 1 52.69 -41.77 11.86
N LYS A 2 51.87 -40.75 11.56
CA LYS A 2 50.53 -40.75 10.94
C LYS A 2 49.35 -41.05 11.87
N LEU A 3 48.21 -40.37 11.79
CA LEU A 3 47.85 -38.97 11.52
C LEU A 3 46.38 -38.90 11.99
N ASN A 4 46.03 -37.82 12.67
CA ASN A 4 44.72 -37.54 13.24
C ASN A 4 43.67 -37.31 12.13
N ILE A 5 42.45 -37.85 12.26
CA ILE A 5 41.31 -37.41 11.45
C ILE A 5 40.19 -36.98 12.38
N SER A 6 40.16 -35.66 12.57
CA SER A 6 39.12 -34.88 13.23
C SER A 6 37.74 -35.20 12.65
N LYS A 7 36.75 -35.40 13.53
CA LYS A 7 35.34 -35.48 13.17
C LYS A 7 34.88 -34.09 12.68
N LEU A 8 34.76 -33.94 11.37
CA LEU A 8 34.11 -32.78 10.75
C LEU A 8 32.59 -32.90 11.00
N ILE A 9 32.05 -32.06 11.89
CA ILE A 9 30.60 -31.86 12.02
C ILE A 9 30.20 -30.88 10.90
N LEU A 10 29.45 -31.39 9.93
CA LEU A 10 28.88 -30.61 8.83
C LEU A 10 27.71 -29.80 9.38
N PHE A 11 27.88 -28.50 9.60
CA PHE A 11 26.77 -27.59 9.86
C PHE A 11 25.98 -27.40 8.55
N GLN A 12 24.83 -28.06 8.42
CA GLN A 12 23.85 -27.73 7.40
C GLN A 12 23.35 -26.30 7.66
N ILE A 13 23.75 -25.36 6.81
CA ILE A 13 23.15 -24.02 6.76
C ILE A 13 21.74 -24.23 6.20
N ILE A 14 20.73 -24.21 7.06
CA ILE A 14 19.32 -24.17 6.64
C ILE A 14 19.09 -22.79 6.06
N SER A 15 19.08 -22.69 4.73
CA SER A 15 18.65 -21.50 4.01
C SER A 15 17.16 -21.31 4.28
N PHE A 16 16.80 -20.48 5.26
CA PHE A 16 15.42 -20.02 5.40
C PHE A 16 15.12 -19.10 4.21
N SER A 17 14.50 -19.66 3.17
CA SER A 17 13.87 -18.86 2.12
C SER A 17 12.72 -18.10 2.77
N PHE A 18 12.95 -16.83 3.09
CA PHE A 18 11.90 -15.92 3.53
C PHE A 18 10.96 -15.70 2.34
N SER A 19 9.92 -16.53 2.25
CA SER A 19 8.85 -16.26 1.32
C SER A 19 8.12 -15.02 1.80
N ALA A 20 8.14 -13.93 1.03
CA ALA A 20 7.16 -12.87 1.22
C ALA A 20 5.77 -13.53 1.25
N GLU A 21 5.13 -13.47 2.40
CA GLU A 21 3.83 -14.06 2.67
C GLU A 21 2.76 -13.02 2.31
N PHE A 22 1.70 -13.44 1.62
CA PHE A 22 0.56 -12.59 1.31
C PHE A 22 0.03 -11.92 2.58
N PHE A 23 -0.60 -10.76 2.41
CA PHE A 23 -1.23 -10.07 3.52
C PHE A 23 -2.44 -10.86 4.02
N ASN A 24 -2.23 -11.67 5.06
CA ASN A 24 -3.30 -12.40 5.72
C ASN A 24 -4.30 -11.44 6.38
N THR A 25 -5.53 -11.91 6.58
CA THR A 25 -6.61 -11.13 7.19
C THR A 25 -6.85 -11.51 8.67
N GLU A 26 -5.96 -12.27 9.30
CA GLU A 26 -6.16 -12.79 10.66
C GLU A 26 -6.06 -11.71 11.76
N GLU A 27 -5.29 -10.64 11.50
CA GLU A 27 -5.15 -9.48 12.37
C GLU A 27 -6.23 -8.41 12.13
N CYS A 28 -7.02 -8.56 11.07
CA CYS A 28 -8.19 -7.73 10.82
C CYS A 28 -9.16 -7.93 11.98
N GLY A 29 -9.72 -6.85 12.54
CA GLY A 29 -10.56 -6.99 13.73
C GLY A 29 -9.82 -6.98 15.06
N LYS A 30 -8.47 -7.07 15.07
CA LYS A 30 -7.68 -7.22 16.31
C LYS A 30 -6.57 -6.18 16.46
N GLY A 31 -5.72 -6.05 15.45
CA GLY A 31 -4.59 -5.11 15.44
C GLY A 31 -4.60 -4.13 14.27
N ARG A 32 -5.38 -4.43 13.22
CA ARG A 32 -5.54 -3.64 12.01
C ARG A 32 -7.00 -3.61 11.55
N ALA A 33 -7.37 -2.54 10.87
CA ALA A 33 -8.55 -2.52 10.02
C ALA A 33 -8.18 -2.98 8.61
N CYS A 34 -9.15 -3.55 7.91
CA CYS A 34 -8.91 -4.18 6.63
C CYS A 34 -10.07 -3.98 5.67
N TRP A 35 -9.73 -3.86 4.41
CA TRP A 35 -10.66 -3.83 3.30
C TRP A 35 -10.13 -4.78 2.24
N SER A 36 -10.88 -5.85 1.99
CA SER A 36 -10.56 -6.84 0.96
C SER A 36 -11.61 -6.79 -0.13
N PHE A 37 -11.19 -7.05 -1.36
CA PHE A 37 -12.08 -7.04 -2.50
C PHE A 37 -11.78 -8.17 -3.50
N PRO A 38 -12.79 -8.98 -3.87
CA PRO A 38 -14.16 -9.00 -3.30
C PRO A 38 -14.18 -9.23 -1.77
N ALA A 39 -15.24 -8.81 -1.07
CA ALA A 39 -15.30 -8.95 0.38
C ALA A 39 -15.07 -10.40 0.83
N ASP A 40 -14.32 -10.58 1.91
CA ASP A 40 -13.99 -11.87 2.55
C ASP A 40 -13.29 -12.89 1.63
N CYS A 41 -12.61 -12.42 0.59
CA CYS A 41 -11.81 -13.27 -0.28
C CYS A 41 -10.64 -13.92 0.49
N GLU A 42 -10.29 -15.15 0.09
CA GLU A 42 -9.04 -15.76 0.49
C GLU A 42 -7.87 -14.87 0.02
N PRO A 43 -6.85 -14.56 0.84
CA PRO A 43 -5.84 -13.55 0.49
C PRO A 43 -5.19 -13.72 -0.87
N ARG A 44 -4.99 -14.96 -1.32
CA ARG A 44 -4.40 -15.28 -2.63
C ARG A 44 -5.40 -15.14 -3.81
N LYS A 45 -6.70 -15.10 -3.54
CA LYS A 45 -7.77 -14.98 -4.53
C LYS A 45 -8.37 -13.58 -4.58
N CYS A 46 -8.06 -12.72 -3.61
CA CYS A 46 -8.43 -11.31 -3.64
C CYS A 46 -7.85 -10.60 -4.87
N ASP A 47 -8.64 -9.68 -5.43
CA ASP A 47 -8.16 -8.68 -6.38
C ASP A 47 -7.32 -7.65 -5.64
N GLY A 48 -7.68 -7.31 -4.39
CA GLY A 48 -6.80 -6.56 -3.51
C GLY A 48 -7.19 -6.58 -2.04
N ILE A 49 -6.25 -6.14 -1.21
CA ILE A 49 -6.38 -6.01 0.24
C ILE A 49 -5.67 -4.73 0.66
N VAL A 50 -6.39 -3.85 1.34
CA VAL A 50 -5.83 -2.69 2.04
C VAL A 50 -5.94 -2.95 3.53
N ARG A 51 -4.82 -2.90 4.25
CA ARG A 51 -4.78 -2.98 5.71
C ARG A 51 -4.17 -1.72 6.26
N TRP A 52 -4.74 -1.21 7.34
CA TRP A 52 -4.22 -0.02 7.99
C TRP A 52 -4.36 -0.07 9.51
N ARG A 53 -3.56 0.75 10.16
CA ARG A 53 -3.70 1.10 11.57
C ARG A 53 -2.97 2.42 11.84
N LEU A 54 -3.42 3.12 12.86
CA LEU A 54 -2.76 4.33 13.33
C LEU A 54 -1.88 4.02 14.56
N GLU A 55 -0.60 4.35 14.49
CA GLU A 55 0.36 4.31 15.60
C GLU A 55 0.78 5.74 15.97
N GLY A 56 0.09 6.33 16.96
CA GLY A 56 0.28 7.74 17.28
C GLY A 56 -0.12 8.64 16.10
N GLN A 57 0.84 9.31 15.46
CA GLN A 57 0.62 10.12 14.25
C GLN A 57 1.05 9.41 12.95
N LYS A 58 1.37 8.12 13.03
CA LYS A 58 1.81 7.34 11.87
C LYS A 58 0.70 6.44 11.37
N LEU A 59 0.32 6.62 10.11
CA LEU A 59 -0.51 5.65 9.41
C LEU A 59 0.40 4.54 8.87
N VAL A 60 0.24 3.33 9.38
CA VAL A 60 0.87 2.13 8.80
C VAL A 60 -0.08 1.58 7.76
N LEU A 61 0.34 1.59 6.49
CA LEU A 61 -0.48 1.18 5.36
C LEU A 61 0.18 -0.01 4.64
N GLU A 62 -0.65 -1.00 4.32
CA GLU A 62 -0.27 -2.20 3.58
C GLU A 62 -1.29 -2.42 2.46
N ILE A 63 -0.81 -2.48 1.23
CA ILE A 63 -1.61 -2.62 0.02
C ILE A 63 -1.14 -3.88 -0.72
N GLN A 64 -2.05 -4.81 -0.94
CA GLN A 64 -1.86 -5.94 -1.84
C GLN A 64 -2.82 -5.81 -3.01
N ALA A 65 -2.34 -6.07 -4.22
CA ALA A 65 -3.15 -6.06 -5.42
C ALA A 65 -2.73 -7.17 -6.38
N LYS A 66 -3.66 -7.63 -7.21
CA LYS A 66 -3.41 -8.57 -8.29
C LYS A 66 -2.64 -7.88 -9.41
N ASP A 67 -1.55 -8.47 -9.87
CA ASP A 67 -0.88 -7.92 -11.06
C ASP A 67 -1.81 -8.09 -12.27
N ILE A 68 -2.11 -6.97 -12.93
CA ILE A 68 -2.99 -6.90 -14.10
C ILE A 68 -2.22 -7.06 -15.42
N SER A 69 -0.89 -7.18 -15.37
CA SER A 69 -0.05 -7.31 -16.56
C SER A 69 1.06 -8.33 -16.38
N MET A 70 1.12 -9.27 -17.32
CA MET A 70 2.25 -10.19 -17.48
C MET A 70 3.43 -9.58 -18.24
N SER A 71 3.31 -8.34 -18.75
CA SER A 71 4.36 -7.70 -19.53
C SER A 71 5.49 -7.20 -18.63
N THR A 72 6.73 -7.41 -19.05
CA THR A 72 7.92 -6.84 -18.41
C THR A 72 8.27 -5.45 -18.94
N ASP A 73 7.57 -4.94 -19.96
CA ASP A 73 7.94 -3.66 -20.61
C ASP A 73 7.20 -2.46 -20.02
N VAL A 74 6.44 -2.68 -18.94
CA VAL A 74 5.65 -1.68 -18.23
C VAL A 74 5.93 -1.78 -16.73
N GLY A 75 5.88 -0.64 -16.05
CA GLY A 75 5.77 -0.62 -14.60
C GLY A 75 4.31 -0.80 -14.15
N ARG A 76 4.10 -0.87 -12.85
CA ARG A 76 2.78 -1.00 -12.23
C ARG A 76 2.60 0.03 -11.14
N TYR A 77 1.36 0.35 -10.80
CA TYR A 77 1.08 1.06 -9.56
C TYR A 77 -0.14 0.52 -8.84
N VAL A 78 -0.15 0.75 -7.53
CA VAL A 78 -1.33 0.59 -6.65
C VAL A 78 -1.49 1.86 -5.85
N ALA A 79 -2.72 2.28 -5.61
CA ALA A 79 -3.03 3.53 -4.94
C ALA A 79 -4.27 3.41 -4.05
N VAL A 80 -4.24 4.10 -2.91
CA VAL A 80 -5.39 4.29 -2.03
C VAL A 80 -5.61 5.79 -1.83
N GLY A 81 -6.74 6.29 -2.33
CA GLY A 81 -7.25 7.63 -2.09
C GLY A 81 -8.09 7.69 -0.83
N PHE A 82 -7.85 8.74 -0.03
CA PHE A 82 -8.63 9.11 1.14
C PHE A 82 -9.51 10.30 0.74
N SER A 83 -10.79 10.02 0.49
CA SER A 83 -11.74 10.98 -0.06
C SER A 83 -12.84 11.34 0.92
N GLY A 84 -13.29 12.59 0.87
CA GLY A 84 -14.46 13.06 1.61
C GLY A 84 -15.77 12.47 1.06
N ASP A 85 -15.76 12.00 -0.19
CA ASP A 85 -16.91 11.44 -0.89
C ASP A 85 -16.54 10.17 -1.69
N GLN A 86 -17.44 9.67 -2.53
CA GLN A 86 -17.24 8.44 -3.30
C GLN A 86 -16.71 8.67 -4.73
N ALA A 87 -16.16 9.85 -5.01
CA ALA A 87 -15.67 10.24 -6.32
C ALA A 87 -14.17 10.58 -6.27
N MET A 88 -13.47 10.25 -7.35
CA MET A 88 -12.13 10.77 -7.58
C MET A 88 -12.24 12.27 -7.82
N GLY A 89 -11.54 13.08 -7.02
CA GLY A 89 -11.75 14.51 -7.05
C GLY A 89 -10.68 15.26 -6.31
N ASN A 90 -10.97 15.62 -5.07
CA ASN A 90 -10.05 16.33 -4.17
C ASN A 90 -9.64 15.35 -3.08
N ASP A 91 -8.60 14.55 -3.34
CA ASP A 91 -8.23 13.41 -2.51
C ASP A 91 -6.75 13.43 -2.16
N THR A 92 -6.41 13.05 -0.93
CA THR A 92 -5.04 12.64 -0.63
C THR A 92 -4.88 11.18 -1.00
N VAL A 93 -3.90 10.90 -1.85
CA VAL A 93 -3.64 9.55 -2.37
C VAL A 93 -2.29 9.07 -1.87
N ILE A 94 -2.25 7.83 -1.43
CA ILE A 94 -1.02 7.13 -1.10
C ILE A 94 -0.82 6.04 -2.16
N GLU A 95 0.28 6.13 -2.90
CA GLU A 95 0.53 5.24 -4.03
C GLU A 95 1.92 4.64 -4.00
N CYS A 96 2.03 3.45 -4.60
CA CYS A 96 3.28 2.75 -4.81
C CYS A 96 3.42 2.43 -6.29
N VAL A 97 4.55 2.83 -6.86
CA VAL A 97 4.95 2.57 -8.25
C VAL A 97 6.04 1.51 -8.23
N PHE A 98 5.84 0.43 -8.96
CA PHE A 98 6.74 -0.69 -9.10
C PHE A 98 7.39 -0.64 -10.48
N ASP A 99 8.68 -0.95 -10.51
CA ASP A 99 9.36 -1.24 -11.77
C ASP A 99 8.96 -2.64 -12.29
N ASN A 100 9.70 -3.16 -13.27
CA ASN A 100 9.45 -4.49 -13.83
C ASN A 100 10.30 -5.62 -13.22
N THR A 101 11.17 -5.36 -12.24
CA THR A 101 12.28 -6.28 -11.94
C THR A 101 12.12 -7.19 -10.72
N GLY A 102 11.01 -7.12 -10.00
CA GLY A 102 10.74 -8.03 -8.87
C GLY A 102 11.59 -7.71 -7.63
N GLU A 103 10.90 -7.35 -6.55
CA GLU A 103 11.42 -7.06 -5.20
C GLU A 103 12.34 -5.82 -5.05
N GLY A 104 11.94 -4.91 -4.15
CA GLY A 104 12.81 -3.86 -3.60
C GLY A 104 13.06 -2.63 -4.47
N ARG A 105 12.57 -2.57 -5.71
CA ARG A 105 12.82 -1.45 -6.64
C ARG A 105 11.62 -0.53 -6.90
N GLY A 106 10.66 -0.48 -5.98
CA GLY A 106 9.53 0.44 -6.06
C GLY A 106 9.81 1.83 -5.45
N GLN A 107 8.91 2.76 -5.75
CA GLN A 107 8.81 4.08 -5.13
C GLN A 107 7.41 4.27 -4.55
N ALA A 108 7.28 5.09 -3.52
CA ALA A 108 5.98 5.45 -2.95
C ALA A 108 5.85 6.97 -2.91
N TYR A 109 4.63 7.44 -3.12
CA TYR A 109 4.30 8.85 -3.16
C TYR A 109 3.06 9.14 -2.33
N ILE A 110 3.06 10.32 -1.73
CA ILE A 110 1.84 11.04 -1.41
C ILE A 110 1.52 11.85 -2.67
N SER A 111 0.30 11.71 -3.18
CA SER A 111 -0.19 12.47 -4.32
C SER A 111 -1.53 13.11 -3.98
N HIS A 112 -1.94 14.07 -4.80
CA HIS A 112 -3.22 14.73 -4.72
C HIS A 112 -3.99 14.45 -6.00
N ASN A 113 -5.23 13.99 -5.86
CA ASN A 113 -6.15 14.05 -6.98
C ASN A 113 -6.71 15.47 -7.08
N GLU A 114 -6.72 16.00 -8.30
CA GLU A 114 -7.50 17.17 -8.68
C GLU A 114 -8.38 16.78 -9.88
N GLN A 115 -9.68 16.63 -9.63
CA GLN A 115 -10.62 16.04 -10.60
C GLN A 115 -10.14 14.62 -11.00
N THR A 116 -9.84 14.41 -12.28
CA THR A 116 -9.33 13.13 -12.82
C THR A 116 -7.81 13.09 -12.95
N ASN A 117 -7.11 14.15 -12.55
CA ASN A 117 -5.66 14.22 -12.60
C ASN A 117 -5.06 13.84 -11.25
N ASN A 118 -3.86 13.26 -11.26
CA ASN A 118 -3.13 12.95 -10.05
C ASN A 118 -1.75 13.62 -10.09
N ILE A 119 -1.41 14.35 -9.03
CA ILE A 119 -0.17 15.11 -8.90
C ILE A 119 0.65 14.53 -7.76
N GLN A 120 1.86 14.04 -8.05
CA GLN A 120 2.77 13.56 -7.01
C GLN A 120 3.36 14.72 -6.21
N LEU A 121 3.25 14.64 -4.89
CA LEU A 121 3.76 15.63 -3.94
C LEU A 121 5.16 15.19 -3.48
N LEU A 122 6.18 15.54 -4.26
CA LEU A 122 7.52 14.98 -4.09
C LEU A 122 8.16 15.37 -2.75
N LYS A 123 7.95 16.60 -2.26
CA LYS A 123 8.53 17.05 -0.98
C LYS A 123 7.84 16.40 0.21
N ALA A 124 6.52 16.28 0.16
CA ALA A 124 5.73 15.56 1.15
C ALA A 124 6.12 14.09 1.19
N SER A 125 6.23 13.44 0.03
CA SER A 125 6.66 12.05 -0.10
C SER A 125 8.02 11.82 0.55
N GLN A 126 8.98 12.73 0.33
CA GLN A 126 10.30 12.65 0.96
C GLN A 126 10.26 12.84 2.48
N LYS A 127 9.46 13.79 2.96
CA LYS A 127 9.43 14.18 4.38
C LYS A 127 8.62 13.21 5.24
N MET A 128 7.45 12.78 4.75
CA MET A 128 6.43 12.06 5.52
C MET A 128 6.49 10.54 5.34
N LEU A 129 6.94 10.01 4.20
CA LEU A 129 6.96 8.56 3.99
C LEU A 129 8.17 7.89 4.64
N LYS A 130 7.95 6.82 5.39
CA LYS A 130 8.96 6.01 6.08
C LYS A 130 8.72 4.52 5.85
N ASN A 131 9.72 3.70 6.19
CA ASN A 131 9.61 2.23 6.26
C ASN A 131 8.91 1.58 5.07
N LYS A 132 9.37 1.93 3.86
CA LYS A 132 8.79 1.50 2.59
C LYS A 132 9.31 0.13 2.19
N SER A 133 8.42 -0.75 1.74
CA SER A 133 8.74 -2.06 1.18
C SER A 133 7.87 -2.33 -0.04
N PHE A 134 8.48 -2.89 -1.07
CA PHE A 134 7.86 -3.18 -2.36
C PHE A 134 8.22 -4.59 -2.77
N VAL A 135 7.23 -5.44 -3.00
CA VAL A 135 7.42 -6.82 -3.43
C VAL A 135 6.48 -7.08 -4.60
N MET A 136 7.03 -7.68 -5.66
CA MET A 136 6.25 -8.27 -6.74
C MET A 136 6.52 -9.76 -6.74
N LYS A 137 5.51 -10.55 -6.39
CA LYS A 137 5.67 -12.00 -6.24
C LYS A 137 4.33 -12.70 -6.47
N ASP A 138 4.36 -13.85 -7.13
CA ASP A 138 3.20 -14.71 -7.34
C ASP A 138 1.96 -13.94 -7.89
N ASP A 139 2.21 -13.13 -8.92
CA ASP A 139 1.22 -12.23 -9.56
C ASP A 139 0.57 -11.26 -8.57
N ARG A 140 1.31 -10.81 -7.54
CA ARG A 140 0.86 -9.80 -6.58
C ARG A 140 1.85 -8.67 -6.45
N LEU A 141 1.28 -7.47 -6.41
CA LEU A 141 1.93 -6.23 -6.01
C LEU A 141 1.69 -6.06 -4.51
N MET A 142 2.76 -5.94 -3.73
CA MET A 142 2.68 -5.77 -2.28
C MET A 142 3.48 -4.54 -1.88
N CYS A 143 2.79 -3.56 -1.32
CA CYS A 143 3.37 -2.34 -0.81
C CYS A 143 3.12 -2.22 0.69
N LYS A 144 4.16 -1.87 1.45
CA LYS A 144 4.04 -1.48 2.85
C LYS A 144 4.77 -0.17 3.07
N LEU A 145 4.16 0.74 3.81
CA LEU A 145 4.77 2.01 4.17
C LEU A 145 4.16 2.63 5.42
N GLU A 146 4.85 3.63 5.95
CA GLU A 146 4.35 4.51 7.00
C GLU A 146 4.22 5.94 6.47
N VAL A 147 3.09 6.59 6.78
CA VAL A 147 2.89 8.03 6.58
C VAL A 147 2.97 8.71 7.94
N ASP A 148 4.01 9.49 8.18
CA ASP A 148 4.23 10.22 9.42
C ASP A 148 3.61 11.62 9.36
N PHE A 149 2.40 11.77 9.89
CA PHE A 149 1.69 13.06 9.91
C PHE A 149 2.34 14.09 10.82
N SER A 150 3.21 13.70 11.76
CA SER A 150 3.95 14.66 12.57
C SER A 150 4.91 15.52 11.73
N ALA A 151 5.34 15.01 10.57
CA ALA A 151 6.18 15.71 9.62
C ALA A 151 5.42 16.68 8.70
N LEU A 152 4.08 16.71 8.73
CA LEU A 152 3.26 17.58 7.85
C LEU A 152 3.59 19.07 8.02
N SER A 153 3.92 19.49 9.25
CA SER A 153 4.34 20.86 9.55
C SER A 153 5.64 21.28 8.84
N THR A 154 6.47 20.30 8.45
CA THR A 154 7.75 20.54 7.77
C THR A 154 7.60 20.56 6.25
N VAL A 155 6.45 20.15 5.71
CA VAL A 155 6.17 20.15 4.27
C VAL A 155 5.96 21.58 3.77
N ASP A 156 6.41 21.83 2.54
CA ASP A 156 6.31 23.14 1.92
C ASP A 156 4.83 23.51 1.74
N LYS A 157 4.49 24.79 1.92
CA LYS A 157 3.10 25.25 1.99
C LYS A 157 2.23 24.77 0.80
N SER A 158 2.78 24.84 -0.42
CA SER A 158 2.06 24.46 -1.64
C SER A 158 1.63 23.00 -1.65
N GLU A 159 2.49 22.07 -1.20
CA GLU A 159 2.12 20.65 -1.12
C GLU A 159 1.29 20.35 0.12
N LYS A 160 1.58 21.04 1.24
CA LYS A 160 0.85 20.86 2.50
C LYS A 160 -0.65 21.15 2.33
N GLU A 161 -1.02 22.19 1.58
CA GLU A 161 -2.42 22.56 1.34
C GLU A 161 -3.19 21.53 0.50
N MET A 162 -2.49 20.63 -0.21
CA MET A 162 -3.08 19.53 -0.98
C MET A 162 -3.20 18.22 -0.18
N ILE A 163 -2.73 18.20 1.08
CA ILE A 163 -2.73 17.01 1.94
C ILE A 163 -3.80 17.17 3.01
N HIS A 164 -4.71 16.21 3.04
CA HIS A 164 -5.71 16.08 4.08
C HIS A 164 -5.11 15.49 5.35
N GLU A 165 -5.61 15.96 6.51
CA GLU A 165 -5.30 15.37 7.81
C GLU A 165 -6.08 14.05 7.97
N ILE A 166 -5.50 12.95 7.49
CA ILE A 166 -6.16 11.64 7.51
C ILE A 166 -6.44 11.11 8.93
N PRO A 167 -5.51 11.19 9.91
CA PRO A 167 -5.74 10.63 11.25
C PRO A 167 -6.93 11.25 11.98
N ASN A 168 -7.66 10.41 12.73
CA ASN A 168 -8.82 10.77 13.54
C ASN A 168 -9.97 11.42 12.74
N ASN A 169 -10.06 11.10 11.45
CA ASN A 169 -11.12 11.53 10.55
C ASN A 169 -11.73 10.32 9.82
N ASN A 170 -12.89 10.56 9.20
CA ASN A 170 -13.63 9.58 8.42
C ASN A 170 -13.40 9.79 6.93
N TRP A 171 -13.13 8.72 6.19
CA TRP A 171 -12.79 8.77 4.77
C TRP A 171 -13.48 7.67 3.99
N HIS A 172 -13.95 7.95 2.79
CA HIS A 172 -14.09 6.90 1.81
C HIS A 172 -12.71 6.48 1.32
N LEU A 173 -12.49 5.17 1.21
CA LEU A 173 -11.28 4.68 0.56
C LEU A 173 -11.60 4.40 -0.90
N LEU A 174 -10.76 4.93 -1.78
CA LEU A 174 -10.78 4.68 -3.21
C LEU A 174 -9.53 3.89 -3.56
N PHE A 175 -9.67 2.76 -4.22
CA PHE A 175 -8.54 1.92 -4.63
C PHE A 175 -8.40 1.94 -6.15
N ALA A 176 -7.18 2.15 -6.62
CA ALA A 176 -6.83 2.03 -8.02
C ALA A 176 -5.56 1.20 -8.20
N GLU A 177 -5.53 0.41 -9.26
CA GLU A 177 -4.33 -0.24 -9.77
C GLU A 177 -4.22 0.02 -11.27
N GLY A 178 -2.99 0.04 -11.77
CA GLY A 178 -2.76 0.35 -13.18
C GLY A 178 -1.33 0.14 -13.61
N LEU A 179 -1.08 0.48 -14.86
CA LEU A 179 0.23 0.40 -15.48
C LEU A 179 0.93 1.75 -15.41
N THR A 180 2.27 1.72 -15.44
CA THR A 180 3.08 2.92 -15.60
C THR A 180 4.03 2.77 -16.78
N ASN A 181 4.48 3.90 -17.31
CA ASN A 181 5.67 3.93 -18.13
C ASN A 181 6.86 3.39 -17.29
N LEU A 182 7.60 2.44 -17.86
CA LEU A 182 8.68 1.76 -17.14
C LEU A 182 9.87 2.68 -16.83
N GLU A 183 10.16 3.63 -17.72
CA GLU A 183 11.32 4.52 -17.60
C GLU A 183 11.01 5.72 -16.69
N THR A 184 9.83 6.33 -16.86
CA THR A 184 9.47 7.56 -16.15
C THR A 184 8.69 7.30 -14.86
N GLY A 185 8.06 6.13 -14.72
CA GLY A 185 7.10 5.85 -13.65
C GLY A 185 5.77 6.59 -13.80
N GLU A 186 5.56 7.27 -14.94
CA GLU A 186 4.31 8.00 -15.21
C GLU A 186 3.13 7.03 -15.30
N LYS A 187 2.07 7.34 -14.56
CA LYS A 187 0.87 6.49 -14.49
C LYS A 187 0.05 6.61 -15.77
N TYR A 188 -0.32 5.46 -16.33
CA TYR A 188 -1.43 5.41 -17.27
C TYR A 188 -2.75 5.45 -16.50
N MET A 189 -3.83 5.87 -17.16
CA MET A 189 -5.17 5.84 -16.58
C MET A 189 -5.52 4.40 -16.15
N HIS A 190 -5.96 4.21 -14.91
CA HIS A 190 -6.48 2.91 -14.45
C HIS A 190 -7.72 2.52 -15.27
N ALA A 191 -8.03 1.22 -15.31
CA ALA A 191 -9.27 0.74 -15.92
C ALA A 191 -10.52 1.30 -15.20
N VAL A 192 -11.67 1.23 -15.87
CA VAL A 192 -12.90 2.00 -15.59
C VAL A 192 -13.56 1.70 -14.22
N MET A 193 -13.13 0.69 -13.46
CA MET A 193 -13.79 0.34 -12.19
C MET A 193 -12.79 0.27 -11.02
N PRO A 194 -12.36 1.42 -10.48
CA PRO A 194 -11.68 1.47 -9.19
C PRO A 194 -12.63 1.01 -8.08
N TRP A 195 -12.12 0.26 -7.11
CA TRP A 195 -12.93 -0.17 -5.98
C TRP A 195 -13.11 0.99 -5.01
N LYS A 196 -14.26 1.08 -4.34
CA LYS A 196 -14.49 2.07 -3.29
C LYS A 196 -15.34 1.54 -2.14
N THR A 197 -15.16 2.13 -0.96
CA THR A 197 -15.98 1.82 0.21
C THR A 197 -17.35 2.49 0.09
N GLN A 198 -18.41 1.73 0.43
CA GLN A 198 -19.77 2.29 0.44
C GLN A 198 -19.96 3.35 1.53
N GLU A 199 -19.35 3.13 2.69
CA GLU A 199 -19.39 4.03 3.83
C GLU A 199 -17.99 4.59 4.11
N GLN A 200 -17.94 5.69 4.84
CA GLN A 200 -16.67 6.19 5.36
C GLN A 200 -16.13 5.24 6.44
N VAL A 201 -14.81 5.09 6.46
CA VAL A 201 -14.07 4.37 7.49
C VAL A 201 -13.28 5.35 8.34
N GLU A 202 -13.21 5.09 9.64
CA GLU A 202 -12.48 5.92 10.59
C GLU A 202 -11.00 5.50 10.63
N ILE A 203 -10.07 6.45 10.47
CA ILE A 203 -8.63 6.19 10.55
C ILE A 203 -8.11 6.61 11.92
N CYS A 204 -8.27 5.74 12.92
CA CYS A 204 -8.02 6.06 14.33
C CYS A 204 -7.12 5.03 15.03
N SER A 205 -6.59 5.36 16.21
CA SER A 205 -5.91 4.39 17.07
C SER A 205 -6.84 3.70 18.07
N ASP A 206 -7.96 4.29 18.50
CA ASP A 206 -8.75 3.82 19.67
C ASP A 206 -10.28 3.92 19.53
N CYS A 207 -10.81 4.03 18.32
CA CYS A 207 -12.25 4.18 18.06
C CYS A 207 -13.01 2.85 17.97
N LYS A 208 -14.36 2.89 17.98
CA LYS A 208 -15.20 1.69 17.86
C LYS A 208 -15.05 0.99 16.50
N ALA A 209 -14.70 1.75 15.47
CA ALA A 209 -14.42 1.27 14.11
C ALA A 209 -12.95 0.86 13.88
N LYS A 210 -12.11 0.87 14.94
CA LYS A 210 -10.64 0.69 14.90
C LYS A 210 -10.17 -0.52 14.10
N LEU A 211 -11.02 -1.54 13.98
CA LEU A 211 -10.65 -2.84 13.46
C LEU A 211 -11.83 -3.43 12.66
N VAL A 212 -12.30 -2.71 11.64
CA VAL A 212 -13.43 -3.17 10.82
C VAL A 212 -12.90 -3.97 9.64
N LEU A 213 -13.60 -5.07 9.32
CA LEU A 213 -13.54 -5.69 8.01
C LEU A 213 -14.60 -4.99 7.14
N VAL A 214 -14.16 -4.30 6.09
CA VAL A 214 -15.07 -3.54 5.24
C VAL A 214 -15.72 -4.50 4.24
N GLU A 215 -16.98 -4.87 4.50
CA GLU A 215 -17.74 -5.88 3.74
C GLU A 215 -18.51 -5.32 2.53
N LYS A 216 -18.53 -3.99 2.33
CA LYS A 216 -19.44 -3.33 1.37
C LYS A 216 -18.72 -2.60 0.26
N MET A 217 -19.05 -2.96 -0.98
CA MET A 217 -18.40 -2.50 -2.21
C MET A 217 -19.38 -1.94 -3.24
N SER A 218 -18.94 -0.96 -4.02
CA SER A 218 -19.51 -0.66 -5.34
C SER A 218 -18.39 -0.73 -6.38
N GLN A 219 -18.64 -1.43 -7.49
CA GLN A 219 -17.83 -1.35 -8.72
C GLN A 219 -18.21 -0.11 -9.53
#